data_AF-A0A0R3WJ37-F1
#
_entry.id   AF-A0A0R3WJ37-F1
#
_cell.length_a   1.000
_cell.length_b   1.000
_cell.length_c   1.000
_cell.angle_alpha   90.00
_cell.angle_beta   90.00
_cell.angle_gamma   90.00
#
_symmetry.space_group_name_H-M   'P 1'
#
loop_
_entity.id
_entity.type
_entity.pdbx_description
1 polymer ?
#
loop_
_entity_poly.entity_id
_entity_poly.type
_entity_poly.pdbx_seq_one_letter_code
_entity_poly.pdbx_strand_id
1 'polypeptide(L)'
;MNEVEDTFNRIQMHKGVQGVIIMNNDAVPIRTTMDKPMTVHYCALSQQLVSKSRAGVRDGDPTNDLTFLRIRSKKNEIMIAPGTRVHL
;
A
#
# COMPACT_ATOMS: atom_id res chain seq x y z
N MET A 1 9.66 19.43 8.66
CA MET A 1 8.33 18.85 8.98
C MET A 1 8.15 17.69 8.01
N ASN A 2 7.90 16.47 8.50
CA ASN A 2 8.13 15.22 7.78
C ASN A 2 7.24 15.07 6.54
N GLU A 3 7.81 15.00 5.33
CA GLU A 3 7.10 14.78 4.05
C GLU A 3 6.13 13.57 4.08
N VAL A 4 6.51 12.53 4.84
CA VAL A 4 5.68 11.32 5.06
C VAL A 4 4.41 11.64 5.85
N GLU A 5 4.51 12.52 6.86
CA GLU A 5 3.37 12.95 7.69
C GLU A 5 2.39 13.79 6.89
N ASP A 6 2.90 14.73 6.09
CA ASP A 6 2.06 15.58 5.25
C ASP A 6 1.35 14.75 4.17
N THR A 7 2.05 13.78 3.57
CA THR A 7 1.46 12.85 2.60
C THR A 7 0.40 11.95 3.25
N PHE A 8 0.68 11.43 4.45
CA PHE A 8 -0.28 10.62 5.19
C PHE A 8 -1.57 11.41 5.50
N ASN A 9 -1.43 12.64 6.02
CA ASN A 9 -2.57 13.50 6.33
C ASN A 9 -3.35 13.88 5.08
N ARG A 10 -2.66 14.21 3.97
CA ARG A 10 -3.30 14.51 2.68
C ARG A 10 -4.15 13.34 2.20
N ILE A 11 -3.62 12.11 2.22
CA ILE A 11 -4.35 10.90 1.79
C ILE A 11 -5.53 10.66 2.73
N GLN A 12 -5.33 10.74 4.05
CA GLN A 12 -6.39 10.54 5.02
C GLN A 12 -7.56 11.51 4.83
N MET A 13 -7.29 12.76 4.45
CA MET A 13 -8.33 13.79 4.25
C MET A 13 -9.07 13.68 2.92
N HIS A 14 -8.61 12.83 1.98
CA HIS A 14 -9.31 12.66 0.71
C HIS A 14 -10.67 11.97 0.90
N LYS A 15 -11.72 12.56 0.30
CA LYS A 15 -13.08 12.02 0.35
C LYS A 15 -13.12 10.61 -0.24
N GLY A 16 -13.60 9.64 0.55
CA GLY A 16 -13.73 8.24 0.14
C GLY A 16 -12.62 7.34 0.64
N VAL A 17 -11.54 7.89 1.22
CA VAL A 17 -10.53 7.09 1.90
C VAL A 17 -11.10 6.53 3.20
N GLN A 18 -11.17 5.19 3.29
CA GLN A 18 -11.67 4.50 4.48
C GLN A 18 -10.55 4.21 5.50
N GLY A 19 -9.31 4.10 5.03
CA GLY A 19 -8.17 3.78 5.87
C GLY A 19 -6.85 3.95 5.15
N VAL A 20 -5.82 4.30 5.91
CA VAL A 20 -4.44 4.43 5.43
C VAL A 20 -3.54 3.56 6.31
N ILE A 21 -2.66 2.79 5.68
CA ILE A 21 -1.68 1.93 6.37
C ILE A 21 -0.29 2.23 5.81
N ILE A 22 0.66 2.51 6.70
CA ILE A 22 2.10 2.52 6.42
C ILE A 22 2.67 1.28 7.11
N MET A 23 3.37 0.45 6.36
CA MET A 23 4.03 -0.76 6.86
C MET A 23 5.48 -0.86 6.38
N ASN A 24 6.30 -1.62 7.10
CA ASN A 24 7.65 -1.98 6.67
C ASN A 24 7.64 -3.19 5.71
N ASN A 25 8.83 -3.59 5.23
CA ASN A 25 8.99 -4.75 4.34
C ASN A 25 8.66 -6.09 4.99
N ASP A 26 8.59 -6.16 6.32
CA ASP A 26 8.24 -7.35 7.09
C ASP A 26 6.73 -7.44 7.36
N ALA A 27 5.92 -6.63 6.67
CA ALA A 27 4.47 -6.53 6.86
C ALA A 27 4.05 -6.10 8.27
N VAL A 28 4.92 -5.37 8.98
CA VAL A 28 4.61 -4.79 10.29
C VAL A 28 4.07 -3.38 10.10
N PRO A 29 2.85 -3.07 10.60
CA PRO A 29 2.30 -1.73 10.50
C PRO A 29 3.10 -0.74 11.37
N ILE A 30 3.55 0.35 10.75
CA ILE A 30 4.21 1.49 11.39
C ILE A 30 3.16 2.51 11.83
N ARG A 31 2.19 2.78 10.96
CA ARG A 31 1.10 3.73 11.21
C ARG A 31 -0.17 3.27 10.50
N THR A 32 -1.31 3.47 11.12
CA THR A 32 -2.61 3.10 10.55
C THR A 32 -3.71 4.02 11.09
N THR A 33 -4.74 4.27 10.27
CA THR A 33 -6.01 4.85 10.74
C THR A 33 -7.09 3.78 10.99
N MET A 34 -6.77 2.52 10.74
CA MET A 34 -7.68 1.37 10.89
C MET A 34 -7.47 0.67 12.24
N ASP A 35 -8.40 -0.20 12.62
CA ASP A 35 -8.26 -1.06 13.80
C ASP A 35 -7.09 -2.05 13.63
N LYS A 36 -6.50 -2.44 14.77
CA LYS A 36 -5.29 -3.27 14.80
C LYS A 36 -5.49 -4.65 14.14
N PRO A 37 -6.58 -5.41 14.42
CA PRO A 37 -6.79 -6.72 13.80
C PRO A 37 -6.89 -6.64 12.26
N MET A 38 -7.70 -5.72 11.73
CA MET A 38 -7.79 -5.55 10.27
C MET A 38 -6.46 -5.09 9.67
N THR A 39 -5.76 -4.16 10.33
CA THR A 39 -4.47 -3.66 9.84
C THR A 39 -3.46 -4.79 9.64
N VAL A 40 -3.28 -5.67 10.64
CA VAL A 40 -2.34 -6.81 10.55
C VAL A 40 -2.71 -7.75 9.40
N HIS A 41 -4.01 -8.01 9.23
CA HIS A 41 -4.50 -8.85 8.14
C HIS A 41 -4.20 -8.23 6.76
N TYR A 42 -4.49 -6.95 6.58
CA TYR A 42 -4.20 -6.22 5.35
C TYR A 42 -2.71 -6.16 5.04
N CYS A 43 -1.84 -5.95 6.05
CA CYS A 43 -0.39 -5.93 5.84
C CYS A 43 0.12 -7.27 5.29
N ALA A 44 -0.25 -8.38 5.93
CA ALA A 44 0.20 -9.71 5.54
C ALA A 44 -0.24 -10.08 4.11
N LEU A 45 -1.50 -9.81 3.76
CA LEU A 45 -2.02 -10.07 2.41
C LEU A 45 -1.40 -9.15 1.36
N SER A 46 -1.24 -7.86 1.68
CA SER A 46 -0.66 -6.87 0.77
C SER A 46 0.78 -7.22 0.43
N GLN A 47 1.58 -7.64 1.41
CA GLN A 47 2.97 -8.05 1.18
C GLN A 47 3.08 -9.26 0.24
N GLN A 48 2.26 -10.29 0.46
CA GLN A 48 2.23 -11.46 -0.41
C GLN A 48 1.81 -11.09 -1.83
N LEU A 49 0.81 -10.21 -1.96
CA LEU A 49 0.31 -9.79 -3.25
C LEU A 49 1.33 -8.96 -4.02
N VAL A 50 1.97 -7.97 -3.37
CA VAL A 50 3.05 -7.17 -3.96
C VAL A 50 4.19 -8.06 -4.45
N SER A 51 4.60 -9.05 -3.65
CA SER A 51 5.68 -9.98 -4.03
C SER A 51 5.34 -10.75 -5.31
N LYS A 52 4.14 -11.34 -5.38
CA LYS A 52 3.67 -12.07 -6.56
C LYS A 52 3.48 -11.17 -7.78
N SER A 53 2.90 -9.98 -7.60
CA SER A 53 2.71 -9.00 -8.66
C SER A 53 4.05 -8.49 -9.22
N ARG A 54 5.04 -8.23 -8.36
CA ARG A 54 6.38 -7.83 -8.79
C ARG A 54 7.06 -8.95 -9.58
N ALA A 55 6.96 -10.20 -9.13
CA ALA A 55 7.49 -11.34 -9.87
C ALA A 55 6.84 -11.43 -11.27
N GLY A 56 5.52 -11.35 -11.36
CA GLY A 56 4.83 -11.38 -12.66
C GLY A 56 5.18 -10.23 -13.60
N VAL A 57 5.43 -9.02 -13.09
CA VAL A 57 5.91 -7.90 -13.90
C VAL A 57 7.32 -8.19 -14.45
N ARG A 58 8.22 -8.71 -13.61
CA ARG A 58 9.59 -9.03 -14.00
C ARG A 58 9.71 -10.24 -14.91
N ASP A 59 8.78 -11.19 -14.80
CA ASP A 59 8.69 -12.34 -15.71
C ASP A 59 8.30 -11.91 -17.13
N GLY A 60 7.51 -10.82 -17.26
CA GLY A 60 7.17 -10.22 -18.55
C GLY A 60 8.31 -9.39 -19.15
N ASP A 61 8.90 -8.50 -18.34
CA ASP A 61 10.09 -7.73 -18.69
C ASP A 61 10.96 -7.52 -17.44
N PRO A 62 12.18 -8.09 -17.38
CA PRO A 62 13.05 -8.00 -16.21
C PRO A 62 13.56 -6.58 -15.92
N THR A 63 13.42 -5.65 -16.87
CA THR A 63 13.79 -4.24 -16.68
C THR A 63 12.69 -3.42 -16.01
N ASN A 64 11.47 -3.96 -15.93
CA ASN A 64 10.33 -3.31 -15.31
C ASN A 64 10.26 -3.62 -13.80
N ASP A 65 9.73 -2.70 -13.01
CA ASP A 65 9.44 -2.93 -11.60
C ASP A 65 8.03 -2.46 -11.24
N LEU A 66 7.45 -3.09 -10.22
CA LEU A 66 6.15 -2.72 -9.69
C LEU A 66 6.28 -1.40 -8.92
N THR A 67 5.70 -0.33 -9.46
CA THR A 67 5.66 1.00 -8.83
C THR A 67 4.36 1.26 -8.09
N PHE A 68 3.26 0.67 -8.58
CA PHE A 68 1.93 0.89 -8.05
C PHE A 68 1.00 -0.29 -8.32
N LEU A 69 0.17 -0.65 -7.35
CA LEU A 69 -0.83 -1.69 -7.47
C LEU A 69 -2.19 -1.15 -7.03
N ARG A 70 -3.16 -1.18 -7.94
CA ARG A 70 -4.55 -0.74 -7.71
C ARG A 70 -5.49 -1.91 -7.90
N ILE A 71 -6.24 -2.25 -6.86
CA ILE A 71 -7.17 -3.38 -6.83
C ILE A 71 -8.55 -2.82 -6.54
N ARG A 72 -9.48 -2.98 -7.49
CA ARG A 72 -10.85 -2.54 -7.33
C ARG A 72 -11.78 -3.73 -7.17
N SER A 73 -12.51 -3.73 -6.07
CA SER A 73 -13.63 -4.65 -5.84
C SER A 73 -14.96 -3.90 -5.95
N LYS A 74 -16.08 -4.62 -5.81
CA LYS A 74 -17.41 -4.00 -5.77
C LYS A 74 -17.62 -3.09 -4.55
N LYS A 75 -16.95 -3.40 -3.42
CA LYS A 75 -17.14 -2.70 -2.15
C LYS A 75 -16.04 -1.66 -1.90
N ASN A 76 -14.79 -2.06 -2.14
CA ASN A 76 -13.61 -1.31 -1.74
C ASN A 76 -12.59 -1.22 -2.88
N GLU A 77 -11.75 -0.21 -2.79
CA GLU A 77 -10.56 -0.04 -3.61
C GLU A 77 -9.33 -0.06 -2.71
N ILE A 78 -8.30 -0.80 -3.11
CA ILE A 78 -7.03 -0.91 -2.39
C ILE A 78 -5.93 -0.41 -3.31
N MET A 79 -5.14 0.53 -2.81
CA MET A 79 -4.04 1.18 -3.51
C MET A 79 -2.75 0.91 -2.72
N ILE A 80 -1.75 0.32 -3.36
CA ILE A 80 -0.48 -0.10 -2.73
C ILE A 80 0.67 0.47 -3.54
N ALA A 81 1.56 1.23 -2.90
CA ALA A 81 2.77 1.78 -3.49
C ALA A 81 4.00 1.10 -2.87
N PRO A 82 4.59 0.06 -3.51
CA PRO A 82 5.76 -0.64 -2.98
C PRO A 82 7.05 0.13 -3.28
N GLY A 83 7.35 1.18 -2.49
CA GLY A 83 8.60 1.92 -2.58
C GLY A 83 8.68 3.13 -1.63
N THR A 84 9.87 3.73 -1.53
CA THR A 84 10.14 4.91 -0.69
C THR A 84 9.47 6.19 -1.21
N ARG A 85 9.07 6.21 -2.49
CA ARG A 85 8.42 7.36 -3.12
C ARG A 85 6.94 7.07 -3.32
N VAL A 86 6.12 7.70 -2.49
CA VAL A 86 4.66 7.62 -2.55
C VAL A 86 4.15 8.69 -3.51
N HIS A 87 3.89 8.33 -4.76
CA HIS A 87 3.13 9.17 -5.69
C HIS A 87 1.67 8.70 -5.67
N LEU A 88 0.93 9.09 -4.63
CA LEU A 88 -0.50 8.85 -4.43
C LEU A 88 -1.32 10.13 -4.66
#